data_AF-A0A8J7YN51-F1
#
_entry.id   AF-A0A8J7YN51-F1
#
_cell.length_a   1.000
_cell.length_b   1.000
_cell.length_c   1.000
_cell.angle_alpha   90.00
_cell.angle_beta   90.00
_cell.angle_gamma   90.00
#
_symmetry.space_group_name_H-M   'P 1'
#
loop_
_entity.id
_entity.type
_entity.pdbx_description
1 polymer ?
#
loop_
_entity_poly.entity_id
_entity_poly.type
_entity_poly.pdbx_seq_one_letter_code
_entity_poly.pdbx_strand_id
1 'polypeptide(L)' 'MTDGLSTADLVLATIAIALALSAFGAVATSVSVAVAMAAGSIPATGSIGYALFYNPPTDG' A
#
# COMPACT_ATOMS: atom_id res chain seq x y z
N MET A 1 -8.85 -9.90 22.80
CA MET A 1 -9.47 -9.72 21.47
C MET A 1 -8.40 -9.95 20.44
N THR A 2 -8.33 -11.16 19.88
CA THR A 2 -7.65 -11.37 18.61
C THR A 2 -8.62 -10.89 17.55
N ASP A 3 -8.80 -9.57 17.45
CA ASP A 3 -9.54 -8.98 16.35
C ASP A 3 -8.73 -9.35 15.11
N GLY A 4 -9.25 -10.31 14.34
CA GLY A 4 -8.61 -10.74 13.10
C GLY A 4 -8.30 -9.49 12.28
N LEU A 5 -7.10 -9.41 11.72
CA LEU A 5 -6.59 -8.23 10.99
C LEU A 5 -7.74 -7.50 10.29
N SER A 6 -8.08 -6.30 10.77
CA SER A 6 -9.12 -5.51 10.12
C SER A 6 -8.67 -5.23 8.69
N THR A 7 -9.60 -5.15 7.74
CA THR A 7 -9.27 -4.79 6.34
C THR A 7 -8.45 -3.50 6.28
N ALA A 8 -8.67 -2.57 7.22
CA ALA A 8 -7.88 -1.36 7.36
C ALA A 8 -6.41 -1.65 7.71
N ASP A 9 -6.12 -2.59 8.60
CA ASP A 9 -4.75 -3.00 8.94
C ASP A 9 -4.06 -3.64 7.74
N LEU A 10 -4.81 -4.42 6.96
CA LEU A 10 -4.30 -5.06 5.76
C LEU A 10 -3.95 -4.02 4.67
N VAL A 11 -4.82 -3.01 4.48
CA VAL A 11 -4.56 -1.88 3.57
C VAL A 11 -3.33 -1.11 4.04
N LEU A 12 -3.23 -0.77 5.33
CA LEU A 12 -2.10 -0.04 5.88
C LEU A 12 -0.78 -0.82 5.69
N ALA A 13 -0.81 -2.14 5.90
CA ALA A 13 0.32 -3.01 5.64
C ALA A 13 0.73 -2.99 4.17
N THR A 14 -0.23 -3.02 3.23
CA THR A 14 0.10 -2.98 1.79
C THR A 14 0.76 -1.68 1.36
N ILE A 15 0.34 -0.54 1.93
CA ILE A 15 0.97 0.76 1.69
C ILE A 15 2.41 0.73 2.21
N ALA A 16 2.61 0.34 3.47
CA ALA A 16 3.94 0.28 4.08
C ALA A 16 4.89 -0.64 3.30
N ILE A 17 4.41 -1.80 2.86
CA ILE A 17 5.16 -2.77 2.05
C ILE A 17 5.55 -2.17 0.69
N ALA A 18 4.63 -1.51 -0.02
CA ALA A 18 4.91 -0.89 -1.32
C ALA A 18 5.98 0.22 -1.20
N LEU A 19 5.91 1.03 -0.15
CA LEU A 19 6.89 2.09 0.10
C LEU A 19 8.28 1.51 0.45
N ALA A 20 8.32 0.44 1.26
CA ALA A 20 9.57 -0.25 1.60
C ALA A 20 10.22 -0.90 0.37
N LEU A 21 9.44 -1.58 -0.48
CA LEU A 21 9.91 -2.18 -1.73
C LEU A 21 10.44 -1.13 -2.70
N SER A 22 9.74 -0.01 -2.83
CA SER A 22 10.18 1.12 -3.65
C SER A 22 11.51 1.70 -3.15
N ALA A 23 11.63 1.96 -1.84
CA ALA A 23 12.86 2.45 -1.24
C ALA A 23 14.03 1.47 -1.43
N PHE A 24 13.79 0.17 -1.22
CA PHE A 24 14.78 -0.87 -1.46
C PHE A 24 15.19 -0.93 -2.94
N GLY A 25 14.22 -0.86 -3.86
CA GLY A 25 14.48 -0.79 -5.30
C GLY A 25 15.32 0.42 -5.68
N ALA A 26 15.06 1.59 -5.09
CA ALA A 26 15.85 2.80 -5.32
C ALA A 26 17.31 2.61 -4.91
N VAL A 27 17.55 2.02 -3.73
CA VAL A 27 18.90 1.75 -3.21
C VAL A 27 19.61 0.69 -4.08
N ALA A 28 18.91 -0.39 -4.45
CA ALA A 28 19.48 -1.50 -5.20
C ALA A 28 19.80 -1.16 -6.67
N THR A 29 19.02 -0.26 -7.29
CA THR A 29 19.17 0.07 -8.72
C THR A 29 19.86 1.41 -8.98
N SER A 30 20.20 2.19 -7.93
CA SER A 30 20.71 3.57 -8.05
C SER A 30 19.81 4.51 -8.87
N VAL A 31 18.54 4.12 -9.08
CA VAL A 31 17.53 4.94 -9.74
C VAL A 31 17.14 6.08 -8.81
N SER A 32 16.88 7.26 -9.38
CA SER A 32 16.47 8.44 -8.63
C SER A 32 15.37 8.10 -7.61
N VAL A 33 15.63 8.42 -6.35
CA VAL A 33 14.70 8.23 -5.23
C VAL A 33 13.33 8.86 -5.54
N ALA A 34 13.31 9.96 -6.30
CA ALA A 34 12.07 10.61 -6.74
C ALA A 34 11.23 9.71 -7.68
N VAL A 35 11.88 8.98 -8.60
CA VAL A 35 11.19 8.07 -9.52
C VAL A 35 10.67 6.84 -8.78
N ALA A 36 11.45 6.30 -7.85
CA ALA A 36 11.02 5.19 -7.02
C ALA A 36 9.82 5.58 -6.15
N MET A 37 9.88 6.72 -5.45
CA MET A 37 8.77 7.20 -4.63
C MET A 37 7.52 7.46 -5.46
N ALA A 38 7.66 8.06 -6.66
CA ALA A 38 6.55 8.24 -7.60
C ALA A 38 5.90 6.90 -7.99
N ALA A 39 6.70 5.88 -8.28
CA ALA A 39 6.21 4.53 -8.58
C ALA A 39 5.49 3.89 -7.37
N GLY A 40 6.00 4.09 -6.15
CA GLY A 40 5.39 3.59 -4.91
C GLY A 40 4.08 4.30 -4.53
N SER A 41 3.91 5.57 -4.92
CA SER A 41 2.66 6.29 -4.69
C SER A 41 1.47 5.78 -5.52
N ILE A 42 1.70 5.14 -6.66
CA ILE A 42 0.62 4.59 -7.50
C ILE A 42 -0.21 3.53 -6.73
N PRO A 43 0.40 2.46 -6.17
CA PRO A 43 -0.34 1.50 -5.36
C PRO A 43 -0.84 2.08 -4.03
N ALA A 44 -0.15 3.07 -3.44
CA ALA A 44 -0.62 3.72 -2.21
C ALA A 44 -1.90 4.55 -2.44
N THR A 45 -1.96 5.35 -3.51
CA THR A 45 -3.18 6.10 -3.87
C THR A 45 -4.29 5.17 -4.33
N GLY A 46 -3.96 4.10 -5.06
CA GLY A 46 -4.93 3.09 -5.49
C GLY A 46 -5.59 2.35 -4.31
N SER A 47 -4.80 1.99 -3.29
CA SER A 47 -5.31 1.32 -2.08
C SER A 47 -6.15 2.25 -1.20
N ILE A 48 -5.81 3.54 -1.11
CA ILE A 48 -6.67 4.54 -0.45
C ILE A 48 -8.00 4.70 -1.19
N GLY A 49 -7.98 4.82 -2.51
CA GLY A 49 -9.21 4.89 -3.31
C GLY A 49 -10.09 3.64 -3.15
N TYR A 50 -9.47 2.47 -3.14
CA TYR A 50 -10.20 1.23 -2.85
C TYR A 50 -10.79 1.23 -1.44
N ALA A 51 -10.04 1.59 -0.41
CA ALA A 51 -10.56 1.60 0.96
C ALA A 51 -11.70 2.62 1.19
N LEU A 52 -11.67 3.76 0.50
CA LEU A 52 -12.69 4.82 0.65
C LEU A 52 -13.96 4.57 -0.17
N PHE A 53 -13.86 3.85 -1.29
CA PHE A 53 -14.96 3.72 -2.26
C PHE A 53 -15.40 2.29 -2.53
N TYR A 54 -14.63 1.28 -2.14
CA TYR A 54 -15.06 -0.12 -2.20
C TYR A 54 -15.92 -0.43 -0.97
N ASN A 55 -17.20 -0.70 -1.21
CA ASN A 55 -18.07 -1.31 -0.21
C ASN A 55 -18.01 -2.84 -0.40
N PRO A 56 -17.25 -3.58 0.42
CA PRO A 56 -17.25 -5.03 0.34
C PRO A 56 -18.68 -5.53 0.59
N PRO A 57 -19.16 -6.54 -0.14
CA PRO A 57 -20.41 -7.19 0.21
C PRO A 57 -20.25 -7.71 1.64
N THR A 58 -21.04 -7.18 2.57
CA THR A 58 -21.19 -7.78 3.89
C THR A 58 -21.85 -9.12 3.66
N ASP A 59 -21.10 -10.21 3.81
CA ASP A 59 -21.66 -11.55 3.80
C ASP A 59 -22.89 -11.61 4.71
N GLY A 60 -23.99 -12.16 4.19
CA GLY A 60 -25.22 -12.42 4.94
C GLY A 60 -25.05 -13.54 5.97
#